data_AF-A0A673UZN7-F1
#
_entry.id   AF-A0A673UZN7-F1
#
_cell.length_a   1.000
_cell.length_b   1.000
_cell.length_c   1.000
_cell.angle_alpha   90.00
_cell.angle_beta   90.00
_cell.angle_gamma   90.00
#
_symmetry.space_group_name_H-M   'P 1'
#
loop_
_entity.id
_entity.type
_entity.pdbx_description
1 polymer ?
#
loop_
_entity_poly.entity_id
_entity_poly.type
_entity_poly.pdbx_seq_one_letter_code
_entity_poly.pdbx_strand_id
1 'polypeptide(L)'
;MGSEMEPLLLAWSYFRRRKFQLCADLCSQMLEKSPYDQAAWILKARALTEMVYVDEIDVGQEGIAEIMLDENAIAQVPRPGTSLKLPGTNQTGGPSPAVRPITQAGRPITGFLRPSTQSGRPGTMEQAIRTPRTAYTARPVTSTSGRFVRLGTASMLTSPDGPFINLSRLNLTKYAQKPKLAKALFEYIFHHENDVKTALDLAALSTEYSQYKDWWWKVQIGKCYYRLGMYREAEKQFKSALKQQEMVDTFLYLAKEMNNISSAAEYYKEVLKQDNTHVEAIACIGSNHFYSDQPEIALRFYRRLLQMGVYNCQLFNNLGLCCFYAQQYDMTLTSFERALALAENEEETADVWYNLGHVAVGIGDTNLAHQCFRLALVNNNNHAEAYNNLAVLEMRKGHVEQARALLQTASSLAPHMYEPHFNFATISDKIGDLQRSYIAAKKSEAAFPDHVDTQHLITQLKQHFAML
;
A
#
# COMPACT_ATOMS: atom_id res chain seq x y z
N MET A 1 40.21 40.59 -17.01
CA MET A 1 40.22 39.64 -15.89
C MET A 1 38.77 39.26 -15.64
N GLY A 2 38.32 38.13 -16.19
CA GLY A 2 36.96 37.64 -15.94
C GLY A 2 36.86 37.25 -14.47
N SER A 3 35.87 37.78 -13.76
CA SER A 3 35.59 37.40 -12.38
C SER A 3 35.27 35.90 -12.35
N GLU A 4 36.22 35.08 -11.90
CA GLU A 4 35.93 33.66 -11.62
C GLU A 4 34.81 33.62 -10.59
N MET A 5 33.67 33.06 -10.98
CA MET A 5 32.49 32.94 -10.13
C MET A 5 32.85 32.10 -8.89
N GLU A 6 32.47 32.57 -7.71
CA GLU A 6 32.79 31.87 -6.46
C GLU A 6 32.31 30.41 -6.48
N PRO A 7 33.18 29.46 -6.09
CA PRO A 7 32.88 28.03 -6.19
C PRO A 7 31.65 27.63 -5.36
N LEU A 8 31.49 28.20 -4.16
CA LEU A 8 30.35 27.91 -3.27
C LEU A 8 29.02 28.38 -3.87
N LEU A 9 29.02 29.58 -4.49
CA LEU A 9 27.83 30.15 -5.10
C LEU A 9 27.41 29.35 -6.35
N LEU A 10 28.40 28.88 -7.12
CA LEU A 10 28.17 28.00 -8.26
C LEU A 10 27.60 26.64 -7.82
N ALA A 11 28.17 26.03 -6.79
CA ALA A 11 27.68 24.77 -6.22
C ALA A 11 26.23 24.90 -5.72
N TRP A 12 25.91 25.98 -5.02
CA TRP A 12 24.56 26.26 -4.55
C TRP A 12 23.56 26.48 -5.70
N SER A 13 23.99 27.15 -6.77
CA SER A 13 23.20 27.29 -8.00
C SER A 13 22.94 25.95 -8.70
N TYR A 14 23.91 25.04 -8.70
CA TYR A 14 23.70 23.67 -9.21
C TYR A 14 22.72 22.88 -8.37
N PHE A 15 22.86 22.95 -7.05
CA PHE A 15 21.95 22.32 -6.11
C PHE A 15 20.50 22.78 -6.32
N ARG A 16 20.26 24.09 -6.40
CA ARG A 16 18.93 24.67 -6.67
C ARG A 16 18.33 24.18 -7.99
N ARG A 17 19.16 23.95 -9.01
CA ARG A 17 18.75 23.44 -10.33
C ARG A 17 18.63 21.92 -10.39
N ARG A 18 18.70 21.23 -9.24
CA ARG A 18 18.68 19.75 -9.12
C ARG A 18 19.82 19.06 -9.89
N LYS A 19 20.95 19.75 -10.07
CA LYS A 19 22.17 19.17 -10.64
C LYS A 19 23.05 18.65 -9.51
N PHE A 20 22.63 17.55 -8.89
CA PHE A 20 23.22 17.06 -7.64
C PHE A 20 24.64 16.51 -7.77
N GLN A 21 24.96 15.84 -8.88
CA GLN A 21 26.31 15.32 -9.14
C GLN A 21 27.34 16.46 -9.19
N LEU A 22 27.08 17.48 -10.02
CA LEU A 22 27.99 18.62 -10.20
C LEU A 22 28.19 19.43 -8.92
N CYS A 23 27.18 19.54 -8.06
CA CYS A 23 27.37 20.22 -6.78
C CYS A 23 28.16 19.36 -5.79
N ALA A 24 27.96 18.03 -5.75
CA ALA A 24 28.75 17.14 -4.93
C ALA A 24 30.24 17.16 -5.32
N ASP A 25 30.55 17.13 -6.62
CA ASP A 25 31.91 17.18 -7.17
C ASP A 25 32.61 18.52 -6.88
N LEU A 26 31.88 19.63 -7.00
CA LEU A 26 32.44 20.94 -6.69
C LEU A 26 32.69 21.08 -5.19
N CYS A 27 31.78 20.56 -4.36
CA CYS A 27 31.96 20.54 -2.92
C CYS A 27 33.11 19.62 -2.46
N SER A 28 33.39 18.49 -3.14
CA SER A 28 34.57 17.68 -2.80
C SER A 28 35.86 18.47 -3.06
N GLN A 29 35.98 19.10 -4.22
CA GLN A 29 37.12 19.97 -4.54
C GLN A 29 37.29 21.13 -3.54
N MET A 30 36.19 21.68 -3.04
CA MET A 30 36.23 22.72 -2.01
C MET A 30 36.69 22.19 -0.65
N LEU A 31 36.23 21.02 -0.24
CA LEU A 31 36.59 20.41 1.05
C LEU A 31 38.04 19.92 1.07
N GLU A 32 38.57 19.49 -0.07
CA GLU A 32 40.00 19.19 -0.23
C GLU A 32 40.87 20.44 -0.06
N LYS A 33 40.44 21.57 -0.61
CA LYS A 33 41.15 22.85 -0.47
C LYS A 33 41.01 23.46 0.93
N SER A 34 39.83 23.32 1.53
CA SER A 34 39.45 23.96 2.80
C SER A 34 38.74 22.96 3.72
N PRO A 35 39.46 22.22 4.59
CA PRO A 35 38.89 21.16 5.42
C PRO A 35 37.86 21.62 6.46
N TYR A 36 37.83 22.91 6.81
CA TYR A 36 36.97 23.46 7.88
C TYR A 36 35.68 24.13 7.38
N ASP A 37 35.39 24.08 6.08
CA ASP A 37 34.19 24.71 5.52
C ASP A 37 32.92 23.88 5.77
N GLN A 38 32.13 24.30 6.77
CA GLN A 38 30.86 23.67 7.12
C GLN A 38 29.78 23.88 6.05
N ALA A 39 29.84 24.96 5.27
CA ALA A 39 28.80 25.26 4.28
C ALA A 39 28.90 24.29 3.09
N ALA A 40 30.10 24.10 2.55
CA ALA A 40 30.36 23.10 1.52
C ALA A 40 30.05 21.68 2.01
N TRP A 41 30.33 21.39 3.28
CA TRP A 41 30.04 20.08 3.89
C TRP A 41 28.54 19.78 3.94
N ILE A 42 27.72 20.71 4.45
CA ILE A 42 26.26 20.55 4.51
C ILE A 42 25.67 20.47 3.09
N LEU A 43 26.18 21.29 2.15
CA LEU A 43 25.69 21.29 0.78
C LEU A 43 25.98 19.94 0.09
N LYS A 44 27.16 19.37 0.31
CA LYS A 44 27.50 18.01 -0.15
C LYS A 44 26.59 16.95 0.47
N ALA A 45 26.38 17.01 1.80
CA ALA A 45 25.47 16.10 2.49
C ALA A 45 24.06 16.12 1.86
N ARG A 46 23.53 17.32 1.62
CA ARG A 46 22.21 17.51 0.98
C ARG A 46 22.16 17.05 -0.47
N ALA A 47 23.22 17.25 -1.24
CA ALA A 47 23.28 16.78 -2.61
C ALA A 47 23.21 15.25 -2.68
N LEU A 48 24.01 14.58 -1.83
CA LEU A 48 24.04 13.12 -1.75
C LEU A 48 22.70 12.56 -1.26
N THR A 49 22.05 13.21 -0.28
CA THR A 49 20.71 12.79 0.15
C THR A 49 19.69 12.97 -0.95
N GLU A 50 19.59 14.15 -1.57
CA GLU A 50 18.56 14.44 -2.58
C GLU A 50 18.71 13.59 -3.85
N MET A 51 19.90 13.05 -4.14
CA MET A 51 20.10 12.06 -5.21
C MET A 51 19.40 10.73 -4.95
N VAL A 52 19.36 10.30 -3.68
CA VAL A 52 18.79 9.01 -3.26
C VAL A 52 17.43 9.21 -2.58
N TYR A 53 17.04 10.46 -2.32
CA TYR A 53 15.86 10.82 -1.55
C TYR A 53 14.61 10.29 -2.20
N VAL A 54 13.84 9.57 -1.40
CA VAL A 54 12.53 9.08 -1.76
C VAL A 54 11.63 9.42 -0.60
N ASP A 55 10.44 9.92 -0.90
CA ASP A 55 9.50 10.28 0.16
C ASP A 55 9.11 9.04 0.97
N GLU A 56 9.38 9.09 2.26
CA GLU A 56 9.09 8.03 3.22
C GLU A 56 7.65 7.58 3.22
N ILE A 57 6.76 8.49 2.84
CA ILE A 57 5.36 8.18 2.70
C ILE A 57 5.15 7.00 1.72
N ASP A 58 6.05 6.79 0.77
CA ASP A 58 5.95 5.73 -0.25
C ASP A 58 7.05 4.65 -0.14
N VAL A 59 7.92 4.70 0.88
CA VAL A 59 9.21 3.95 0.92
C VAL A 59 9.20 2.58 1.62
N GLY A 60 8.13 2.14 2.26
CA GLY A 60 8.11 0.78 2.83
C GLY A 60 8.24 -0.30 1.75
N GLN A 61 9.24 -1.17 1.82
CA GLN A 61 9.23 -2.47 1.17
C GLN A 61 9.78 -3.42 2.21
N GLU A 62 8.94 -4.31 2.74
CA GLU A 62 9.38 -5.38 3.63
C GLU A 62 9.63 -6.63 2.79
N GLY A 63 10.86 -7.15 2.83
CA GLY A 63 11.19 -8.44 2.23
C GLY A 63 10.72 -9.62 3.10
N ILE A 64 10.72 -10.85 2.58
CA ILE A 64 10.28 -12.03 3.35
C ILE A 64 11.10 -12.20 4.64
N ALA A 65 12.41 -11.96 4.58
CA ALA A 65 13.30 -12.03 5.74
C ALA A 65 12.93 -10.99 6.81
N GLU A 66 12.58 -9.77 6.44
CA GLU A 66 12.17 -8.73 7.40
C GLU A 66 10.80 -9.04 8.01
N ILE A 67 9.89 -9.62 7.21
CA ILE A 67 8.56 -10.00 7.69
C ILE A 67 8.65 -11.14 8.74
N MET A 68 9.56 -12.10 8.54
CA MET A 68 9.59 -13.37 9.28
C MET A 68 10.74 -13.52 10.26
N LEU A 69 11.93 -12.99 9.95
CA LEU A 69 13.15 -13.18 10.73
C LEU A 69 13.50 -11.96 11.59
N ASP A 70 13.00 -10.77 11.21
CA ASP A 70 13.28 -9.54 11.95
C ASP A 70 12.20 -9.28 13.02
N GLU A 71 12.40 -9.88 14.19
CA GLU A 71 11.53 -9.67 15.36
C GLU A 71 11.85 -8.36 16.08
N ASN A 72 11.47 -7.23 15.47
CA ASN A 72 11.56 -5.91 16.11
C ASN A 72 10.39 -5.61 17.07
N ALA A 73 9.40 -6.51 17.16
CA ALA A 73 8.25 -6.33 18.03
C ALA A 73 8.54 -6.81 19.46
N ILE A 74 8.49 -5.89 20.43
CA ILE A 74 8.71 -6.20 21.86
C ILE A 74 7.67 -7.21 22.39
N ALA A 75 6.42 -7.10 21.94
CA ALA A 75 5.32 -7.96 22.36
C ALA A 75 5.05 -9.05 21.31
N GLN A 76 5.14 -10.32 21.72
CA GLN A 76 4.80 -11.47 20.88
C GLN A 76 3.29 -11.63 20.69
N VAL A 77 2.51 -11.43 21.76
CA VAL A 77 1.04 -11.51 21.73
C VAL A 77 0.44 -10.20 22.26
N PRO A 78 0.52 -9.10 21.48
CA PRO A 78 -0.06 -7.83 21.87
C PRO A 78 -1.59 -7.95 21.94
N ARG A 79 -2.20 -7.16 22.83
CA ARG A 79 -3.67 -7.08 22.94
C ARG A 79 -4.28 -6.69 21.56
N PRO A 80 -5.43 -7.24 21.14
CA PRO A 80 -6.04 -6.88 19.87
C PRO A 80 -6.25 -5.36 19.74
N GLY A 81 -5.86 -4.79 18.60
CA GLY A 81 -5.90 -3.35 18.34
C GLY A 81 -4.72 -2.56 18.92
N THR A 82 -3.75 -3.23 19.56
CA THR A 82 -2.51 -2.59 20.03
C THR A 82 -1.30 -2.87 19.15
N SER A 83 -1.47 -3.66 18.07
CA SER A 83 -0.45 -3.97 17.07
C SER A 83 -1.09 -4.05 15.69
N LEU A 84 -0.31 -3.79 14.63
CA LEU A 84 -0.76 -3.95 13.24
C LEU A 84 -0.81 -5.42 12.78
N LYS A 85 -0.21 -6.35 13.55
CA LYS A 85 -0.23 -7.79 13.24
C LYS A 85 -1.61 -8.41 13.48
N LEU A 86 -2.27 -8.01 14.57
CA LEU A 86 -3.59 -8.51 14.95
C LEU A 86 -4.63 -7.40 14.76
N PRO A 87 -5.60 -7.56 13.84
CA PRO A 87 -6.70 -6.61 13.74
C PRO A 87 -7.40 -6.47 15.10
N GLY A 88 -7.87 -5.26 15.41
CA GLY A 88 -8.69 -5.04 16.60
C GLY A 88 -9.99 -5.83 16.52
N THR A 89 -10.46 -6.35 17.65
CA THR A 89 -11.72 -7.12 17.76
C THR A 89 -12.97 -6.31 17.42
N ASN A 90 -12.86 -4.98 17.24
CA ASN A 90 -13.94 -4.09 16.83
C ASN A 90 -13.83 -3.70 15.35
N GLN A 91 -13.82 -4.68 14.43
CA GLN A 91 -13.96 -4.41 12.98
C GLN A 91 -15.43 -4.26 12.55
N THR A 92 -16.29 -3.74 13.41
CA THR A 92 -17.72 -3.54 13.12
C THR A 92 -18.03 -2.31 12.26
N GLY A 93 -17.02 -1.58 11.77
CA GLY A 93 -17.19 -0.28 11.09
C GLY A 93 -16.81 -0.24 9.61
N GLY A 94 -16.47 -1.38 8.99
CA GLY A 94 -16.07 -1.47 7.58
C GLY A 94 -17.05 -2.27 6.72
N PRO A 95 -17.10 -2.07 5.39
CA PRO A 95 -17.86 -2.93 4.49
C PRO A 95 -17.41 -4.39 4.64
N SER A 96 -18.36 -5.31 4.72
CA SER A 96 -18.07 -6.74 4.83
C SER A 96 -17.46 -7.28 3.52
N PRO A 97 -16.79 -8.46 3.56
CA PRO A 97 -16.28 -9.10 2.35
C PRO A 97 -17.34 -9.36 1.27
N ALA A 98 -18.62 -9.42 1.66
CA ALA A 98 -19.73 -9.57 0.72
C ALA A 98 -19.97 -8.32 -0.16
N VAL A 99 -19.47 -7.15 0.25
CA VAL A 99 -19.62 -5.89 -0.50
C VAL A 99 -18.28 -5.42 -1.07
N ARG A 100 -17.21 -5.51 -0.28
CA ARG A 100 -15.88 -5.05 -0.68
C ARG A 100 -14.95 -6.23 -0.90
N PRO A 101 -14.34 -6.37 -2.10
CA PRO A 101 -13.36 -7.41 -2.38
C PRO A 101 -12.22 -7.41 -1.36
N ILE A 102 -11.70 -8.60 -1.08
CA ILE A 102 -10.60 -8.82 -0.15
C ILE A 102 -9.36 -9.29 -0.89
N THR A 103 -8.21 -8.90 -0.36
CA THR A 103 -6.91 -9.41 -0.80
C THR A 103 -6.60 -10.76 -0.13
N GLN A 104 -5.58 -11.47 -0.61
CA GLN A 104 -5.12 -12.77 -0.08
C GLN A 104 -4.86 -12.79 1.43
N ALA A 105 -4.60 -11.63 2.02
CA ALA A 105 -4.36 -11.46 3.44
C ALA A 105 -5.62 -11.27 4.30
N GLY A 106 -6.82 -11.32 3.71
CA GLY A 106 -8.09 -11.07 4.39
C GLY A 106 -8.37 -9.59 4.68
N ARG A 107 -7.52 -8.68 4.20
CA ARG A 107 -7.79 -7.24 4.26
C ARG A 107 -8.54 -6.77 3.01
N PRO A 108 -9.54 -5.89 3.15
CA PRO A 108 -10.26 -5.33 2.01
C PRO A 108 -9.32 -4.53 1.10
N ILE A 109 -9.63 -4.52 -0.20
CA ILE A 109 -8.83 -3.78 -1.20
C ILE A 109 -8.81 -2.28 -0.88
N THR A 110 -7.66 -1.61 -1.03
CA THR A 110 -7.48 -0.17 -0.77
C THR A 110 -7.74 0.67 -2.03
N GLY A 111 -8.16 1.93 -1.86
CA GLY A 111 -8.35 2.87 -2.98
C GLY A 111 -7.05 3.43 -3.56
N PHE A 112 -5.92 3.27 -2.87
CA PHE A 112 -4.60 3.71 -3.34
C PHE A 112 -3.54 2.68 -2.98
N LEU A 113 -2.83 2.17 -4.00
CA LEU A 113 -1.71 1.25 -3.85
C LEU A 113 -0.41 2.04 -3.70
N ARG A 114 0.31 1.80 -2.62
CA ARG A 114 1.66 2.35 -2.38
C ARG A 114 2.68 1.24 -2.48
N PRO A 115 3.94 1.51 -2.82
CA PRO A 115 5.00 0.50 -2.72
C PRO A 115 5.07 -0.13 -1.31
N SER A 116 4.64 0.59 -0.28
CA SER A 116 4.58 0.19 1.13
C SER A 116 3.31 -0.47 1.61
N THR A 117 2.31 -0.67 0.76
CA THR A 117 1.08 -1.35 1.21
C THR A 117 1.39 -2.80 1.55
N GLN A 118 1.27 -3.12 2.84
CA GLN A 118 1.24 -4.48 3.35
C GLN A 118 -0.22 -4.85 3.56
N SER A 119 -0.77 -5.67 2.66
CA SER A 119 -2.14 -6.17 2.78
C SER A 119 -2.27 -7.23 3.87
N GLY A 120 -1.16 -7.80 4.35
CA GLY A 120 -1.03 -8.61 5.56
C GLY A 120 0.33 -9.31 5.58
N ARG A 121 0.50 -10.32 6.44
CA ARG A 121 1.76 -11.06 6.57
C ARG A 121 1.53 -12.56 6.39
N PRO A 122 2.38 -13.27 5.62
CA PRO A 122 2.37 -14.74 5.58
C PRO A 122 2.69 -15.32 6.96
N GLY A 123 2.04 -16.44 7.32
CA GLY A 123 2.24 -17.09 8.61
C GLY A 123 3.49 -17.98 8.66
N THR A 124 3.91 -18.55 7.52
CA THR A 124 5.11 -19.39 7.40
C THR A 124 5.90 -19.05 6.14
N MET A 125 7.20 -19.39 6.13
CA MET A 125 8.05 -19.20 4.95
C MET A 125 7.53 -19.99 3.75
N GLU A 126 7.02 -21.20 3.98
CA GLU A 126 6.42 -22.04 2.92
C GLU A 126 5.18 -21.37 2.30
N GLN A 127 4.33 -20.77 3.13
CA GLN A 127 3.18 -19.99 2.65
C GLN A 127 3.63 -18.77 1.85
N ALA A 128 4.66 -18.05 2.30
CA ALA A 128 5.20 -16.89 1.59
C ALA A 128 5.76 -17.25 0.20
N ILE A 129 6.37 -18.44 0.05
CA ILE A 129 6.95 -18.89 -1.23
C ILE A 129 5.88 -19.46 -2.16
N ARG A 130 4.86 -20.16 -1.63
CA ARG A 130 3.80 -20.79 -2.43
C ARG A 130 2.72 -19.82 -2.90
N THR A 131 2.59 -18.66 -2.25
CA THR A 131 1.62 -17.64 -2.65
C THR A 131 2.15 -16.79 -3.81
N PRO A 132 1.25 -16.16 -4.60
CA PRO A 132 1.66 -15.23 -5.65
C PRO A 132 2.59 -14.13 -5.10
N ARG A 133 3.65 -13.78 -5.84
CA ARG A 133 4.70 -12.86 -5.34
C ARG A 133 4.22 -11.44 -5.07
N THR A 134 3.03 -11.06 -5.52
CA THR A 134 2.40 -9.74 -5.30
C THR A 134 1.20 -9.80 -4.35
N ALA A 135 0.96 -10.94 -3.68
CA ALA A 135 -0.21 -11.13 -2.82
C ALA A 135 -0.21 -10.22 -1.58
N TYR A 136 0.96 -10.00 -0.99
CA TYR A 136 1.12 -9.24 0.26
C TYR A 136 1.64 -7.81 0.05
N THR A 137 2.30 -7.55 -1.08
CA THR A 137 2.99 -6.30 -1.39
C THR A 137 2.66 -5.81 -2.80
N ALA A 138 2.66 -4.50 -2.99
CA ALA A 138 2.37 -3.88 -4.30
C ALA A 138 3.44 -4.18 -5.38
N ARG A 139 4.60 -4.72 -4.98
CA ARG A 139 5.68 -5.15 -5.89
C ARG A 139 6.04 -6.60 -5.62
N PRO A 140 6.62 -7.33 -6.59
CA PRO A 140 7.04 -8.70 -6.38
C PRO A 140 7.97 -8.82 -5.18
N VAL A 141 7.57 -9.61 -4.18
CA VAL A 141 8.32 -9.83 -2.95
C VAL A 141 9.69 -10.43 -3.26
N THR A 142 10.73 -9.90 -2.61
CA THR A 142 12.11 -10.40 -2.64
C THR A 142 12.50 -11.03 -1.29
N SER A 143 13.53 -11.88 -1.27
CA SER A 143 14.00 -12.58 -0.06
C SER A 143 14.38 -11.59 1.06
N THR A 144 15.11 -10.54 0.71
CA THR A 144 15.38 -9.35 1.52
C THR A 144 14.91 -8.14 0.74
N SER A 145 14.52 -7.04 1.39
CA SER A 145 14.04 -5.87 0.67
C SER A 145 15.15 -5.37 -0.28
N GLY A 146 14.90 -5.48 -1.59
CA GLY A 146 15.92 -5.35 -2.63
C GLY A 146 16.59 -3.98 -2.68
N ARG A 147 16.02 -2.98 -2.00
CA ARG A 147 16.64 -1.67 -1.82
C ARG A 147 17.80 -1.72 -0.83
N PHE A 148 17.72 -2.47 0.28
CA PHE A 148 18.82 -2.60 1.24
C PHE A 148 20.00 -3.38 0.64
N VAL A 149 19.75 -4.36 -0.24
CA VAL A 149 20.81 -5.10 -0.95
C VAL A 149 21.47 -4.24 -2.04
N ARG A 150 20.69 -3.43 -2.78
CA ARG A 150 21.26 -2.42 -3.70
C ARG A 150 21.92 -1.24 -2.97
N LEU A 151 21.60 -1.01 -1.69
CA LEU A 151 22.30 -0.06 -0.83
C LEU A 151 23.64 -0.61 -0.32
N GLY A 152 23.77 -1.93 -0.15
CA GLY A 152 25.10 -2.57 -0.03
C GLY A 152 25.98 -2.37 -1.27
N THR A 153 25.38 -1.99 -2.40
CA THR A 153 26.09 -1.46 -3.59
C THR A 153 26.00 0.06 -3.73
N ALA A 154 25.22 0.78 -2.92
CA ALA A 154 25.28 2.24 -2.83
C ALA A 154 26.37 2.71 -1.86
N SER A 155 26.70 1.90 -0.85
CA SER A 155 28.01 1.93 -0.20
C SER A 155 29.15 1.52 -1.15
N MET A 156 28.83 0.97 -2.34
CA MET A 156 29.74 0.81 -3.49
C MET A 156 29.51 1.81 -4.64
N LEU A 157 28.49 2.68 -4.56
CA LEU A 157 28.52 4.03 -5.15
C LEU A 157 29.35 4.92 -4.22
N THR A 158 30.45 4.35 -3.70
CA THR A 158 31.59 5.15 -3.32
C THR A 158 31.87 6.05 -4.51
N SER A 159 31.70 7.35 -4.31
CA SER A 159 32.59 8.30 -4.96
C SER A 159 33.99 7.71 -4.94
N PRO A 160 34.82 7.89 -5.98
CA PRO A 160 36.18 7.36 -6.00
C PRO A 160 36.98 7.61 -4.70
N ASP A 161 36.56 8.61 -3.91
CA ASP A 161 37.09 9.05 -2.61
C ASP A 161 36.60 8.29 -1.35
N GLY A 162 35.75 7.24 -1.45
CA GLY A 162 35.24 6.48 -0.29
C GLY A 162 34.00 7.07 0.40
N PRO A 163 33.59 6.57 1.59
CA PRO A 163 32.38 7.03 2.29
C PRO A 163 32.54 8.47 2.80
N PHE A 164 31.51 9.31 2.59
CA PHE A 164 31.59 10.73 2.91
C PHE A 164 31.76 11.03 4.41
N ILE A 165 30.99 10.37 5.27
CA ILE A 165 31.06 10.53 6.74
C ILE A 165 31.01 9.15 7.39
N ASN A 166 31.91 8.90 8.36
CA ASN A 166 31.82 7.71 9.20
C ASN A 166 31.02 8.00 10.47
N LEU A 167 29.84 7.39 10.58
CA LEU A 167 28.90 7.62 11.68
C LEU A 167 29.49 7.29 13.05
N SER A 168 30.31 6.25 13.15
CA SER A 168 30.92 5.81 14.42
C SER A 168 31.88 6.83 15.05
N ARG A 169 32.44 7.74 14.24
CA ARG A 169 33.41 8.75 14.69
C ARG A 169 32.76 10.09 15.05
N LEU A 170 31.46 10.24 14.80
CA LEU A 170 30.76 11.51 14.95
C LEU A 170 30.10 11.63 16.33
N ASN A 171 30.43 12.68 17.07
CA ASN A 171 29.78 13.00 18.33
C ASN A 171 28.43 13.70 18.10
N LEU A 172 27.34 12.94 18.12
CA LEU A 172 25.98 13.42 17.85
C LEU A 172 25.56 14.60 18.74
N THR A 173 25.99 14.60 20.01
CA THR A 173 25.71 15.68 20.98
C THR A 173 26.17 17.05 20.50
N LYS A 174 27.35 17.14 19.86
CA LYS A 174 27.89 18.40 19.33
C LYS A 174 27.11 18.90 18.11
N TYR A 175 26.64 17.98 17.27
CA TYR A 175 25.86 18.33 16.09
C TYR A 175 24.43 18.72 16.45
N ALA A 176 23.82 18.05 17.44
CA ALA A 176 22.48 18.33 17.94
C ALA A 176 22.33 19.77 18.51
N GLN A 177 23.40 20.33 19.09
CA GLN A 177 23.41 21.74 19.54
C GLN A 177 23.25 22.75 18.40
N LYS A 178 23.59 22.37 17.15
CA LYS A 178 23.55 23.24 15.97
C LYS A 178 22.41 22.81 15.04
N PRO A 179 21.22 23.40 15.12
CA PRO A 179 20.03 22.90 14.42
C PRO A 179 20.20 22.88 12.89
N LYS A 180 20.92 23.84 12.30
CA LYS A 180 21.16 23.90 10.84
C LYS A 180 21.95 22.68 10.34
N LEU A 181 22.93 22.22 11.11
CA LEU A 181 23.72 21.03 10.79
C LEU A 181 22.93 19.77 11.14
N ALA A 182 22.28 19.75 12.30
CA ALA A 182 21.54 18.60 12.78
C ALA A 182 20.44 18.14 11.81
N LYS A 183 19.68 19.07 11.20
CA LYS A 183 18.62 18.71 10.24
C LYS A 183 19.18 18.04 8.98
N ALA A 184 20.19 18.65 8.36
CA ALA A 184 20.81 18.10 7.15
C ALA A 184 21.57 16.79 7.43
N LEU A 185 22.21 16.68 8.60
CA LEU A 185 22.86 15.45 9.03
C LEU A 185 21.84 14.36 9.33
N PHE A 186 20.71 14.67 9.97
CA PHE A 186 19.63 13.71 10.19
C PHE A 186 19.10 13.18 8.86
N GLU A 187 18.80 14.06 7.89
CA GLU A 187 18.36 13.64 6.55
C GLU A 187 19.40 12.75 5.86
N TYR A 188 20.69 13.03 6.06
CA TYR A 188 21.79 12.18 5.57
C TYR A 188 21.80 10.79 6.20
N ILE A 189 21.81 10.72 7.53
CA ILE A 189 21.84 9.44 8.24
C ILE A 189 20.59 8.62 7.92
N PHE A 190 19.43 9.28 7.85
CA PHE A 190 18.15 8.62 7.71
C PHE A 190 17.85 8.16 6.28
N HIS A 191 18.13 8.98 5.25
CA HIS A 191 17.82 8.65 3.85
C HIS A 191 18.99 8.05 3.07
N HIS A 192 20.23 8.51 3.31
CA HIS A 192 21.41 8.03 2.56
C HIS A 192 22.03 6.80 3.22
N GLU A 193 22.40 6.90 4.51
CA GLU A 193 23.00 5.76 5.24
C GLU A 193 21.95 4.74 5.69
N ASN A 194 20.70 5.17 5.83
CA ASN A 194 19.56 4.36 6.25
C ASN A 194 19.72 3.73 7.65
N ASP A 195 20.52 4.35 8.52
CA ASP A 195 20.69 3.93 9.91
C ASP A 195 19.66 4.64 10.81
N VAL A 196 18.55 3.95 11.04
CA VAL A 196 17.41 4.49 11.81
C VAL A 196 17.77 4.69 13.28
N LYS A 197 18.69 3.89 13.85
CA LYS A 197 19.01 3.96 15.28
C LYS A 197 19.83 5.22 15.59
N THR A 198 20.90 5.46 14.83
CA THR A 198 21.70 6.68 15.02
C THR A 198 20.93 7.94 14.62
N ALA A 199 20.04 7.84 13.62
CA ALA A 199 19.12 8.93 13.29
C ALA A 199 18.16 9.25 14.45
N LEU A 200 17.59 8.22 15.11
CA LEU A 200 16.73 8.39 16.28
C LEU A 200 17.49 9.05 17.44
N ASP A 201 18.71 8.60 17.75
CA ASP A 201 19.54 9.20 18.81
C ASP A 201 19.83 10.68 18.53
N LEU A 202 20.19 11.03 17.28
CA LEU A 202 20.40 12.41 16.89
C LEU A 202 19.12 13.25 17.03
N ALA A 203 17.97 12.69 16.64
CA ALA A 203 16.69 13.36 16.72
C ALA A 203 16.26 13.57 18.19
N ALA A 204 16.45 12.58 19.05
CA ALA A 204 16.16 12.67 20.49
C ALA A 204 17.00 13.78 21.15
N LEU A 205 18.32 13.77 20.95
CA LEU A 205 19.21 14.82 21.45
C LEU A 205 18.80 16.21 20.92
N SER A 206 18.47 16.30 19.64
CA SER A 206 18.04 17.57 19.03
C SER A 206 16.69 18.06 19.57
N THR A 207 15.77 17.14 19.91
CA THR A 207 14.52 17.53 20.59
C THR A 207 14.75 18.07 21.98
N GLU A 208 15.67 17.50 22.75
CA GLU A 208 16.03 17.99 24.08
C GLU A 208 16.61 19.41 24.01
N TYR A 209 17.55 19.66 23.09
CA TYR A 209 18.12 20.99 22.89
C TYR A 209 17.08 22.03 22.39
N SER A 210 16.12 21.60 21.57
CA SER A 210 15.00 22.45 21.13
C SER A 210 13.87 22.59 22.17
N GLN A 211 14.03 22.00 23.37
CA GLN A 211 13.03 22.02 24.45
C GLN A 211 11.65 21.48 24.02
N TYR A 212 11.61 20.51 23.10
CA TYR A 212 10.38 19.89 22.55
C TYR A 212 9.43 20.87 21.83
N LYS A 213 9.93 22.06 21.47
CA LYS A 213 9.16 23.12 20.82
C LYS A 213 9.15 23.01 19.30
N ASP A 214 9.89 22.11 18.68
CA ASP A 214 9.95 21.99 17.22
C ASP A 214 9.10 20.81 16.72
N TRP A 215 8.13 21.09 15.85
CA TRP A 215 7.26 20.05 15.26
C TRP A 215 8.05 19.10 14.35
N TRP A 216 9.02 19.64 13.59
CA TRP A 216 9.78 18.88 12.58
C TRP A 216 10.49 17.68 13.22
N TRP A 217 11.13 17.88 14.37
CA TRP A 217 11.81 16.80 15.09
C TRP A 217 10.85 15.75 15.63
N LYS A 218 9.65 16.14 16.10
CA LYS A 218 8.62 15.18 16.53
C LYS A 218 8.18 14.29 15.37
N VAL A 219 8.01 14.87 14.18
CA VAL A 219 7.69 14.11 12.96
C VAL A 219 8.83 13.16 12.61
N GLN A 220 10.09 13.62 12.63
CA GLN A 220 11.24 12.77 12.35
C GLN A 220 11.38 11.59 13.32
N ILE A 221 11.19 11.83 14.62
CA ILE A 221 11.16 10.76 15.63
C ILE A 221 10.00 9.80 15.33
N GLY A 222 8.82 10.31 14.98
CA GLY A 222 7.69 9.50 14.55
C GLY A 222 8.02 8.61 13.35
N LYS A 223 8.73 9.14 12.34
CA LYS A 223 9.22 8.35 11.19
C LYS A 223 10.23 7.27 11.60
N CYS A 224 11.15 7.59 12.53
CA CYS A 224 12.08 6.59 13.07
C CYS A 224 11.33 5.47 13.80
N TYR A 225 10.38 5.80 14.68
CA TYR A 225 9.55 4.81 15.36
C TYR A 225 8.72 3.99 14.39
N TYR A 226 8.19 4.60 13.34
CA TYR A 226 7.45 3.91 12.29
C TYR A 226 8.32 2.85 11.60
N ARG A 227 9.55 3.21 11.21
CA ARG A 227 10.51 2.26 10.62
C ARG A 227 10.94 1.15 11.59
N LEU A 228 11.02 1.45 12.89
CA LEU A 228 11.29 0.44 13.93
C LEU A 228 10.06 -0.44 14.24
N GLY A 229 8.89 -0.15 13.67
CA GLY A 229 7.64 -0.88 13.93
C GLY A 229 6.92 -0.48 15.22
N MET A 230 7.34 0.62 15.87
CA MET A 230 6.78 1.14 17.12
C MET A 230 5.63 2.14 16.85
N TYR A 231 4.56 1.66 16.21
CA TYR A 231 3.48 2.52 15.66
C TYR A 231 2.74 3.36 16.70
N ARG A 232 2.57 2.89 17.94
CA ARG A 232 1.88 3.67 18.99
C ARG A 232 2.69 4.88 19.45
N GLU A 233 4.00 4.71 19.51
CA GLU A 233 4.89 5.81 19.87
C GLU A 233 4.98 6.80 18.73
N ALA A 234 5.04 6.30 17.49
CA ALA A 234 4.92 7.12 16.29
C ALA A 234 3.60 7.93 16.27
N GLU A 235 2.45 7.30 16.52
CA GLU A 235 1.14 7.94 16.61
C GLU A 235 1.14 9.08 17.65
N LYS A 236 1.71 8.81 18.84
CA LYS A 236 1.83 9.82 19.91
C LYS A 236 2.68 11.01 19.46
N GLN A 237 3.79 10.78 18.75
CA GLN A 237 4.63 11.84 18.23
C GLN A 237 3.94 12.64 17.13
N PHE A 238 3.24 11.98 16.19
CA PHE A 238 2.49 12.65 15.13
C PHE A 238 1.34 13.48 15.69
N LYS A 239 0.58 12.98 16.67
CA LYS A 239 -0.44 13.77 17.38
C LYS A 239 0.15 14.95 18.15
N SER A 240 1.32 14.79 18.75
CA SER A 240 2.06 15.88 19.42
C SER A 240 2.54 16.94 18.43
N ALA A 241 2.96 16.53 17.23
CA ALA A 241 3.34 17.43 16.16
C ALA A 241 2.14 18.22 15.62
N LEU A 242 1.00 17.56 15.42
CA LEU A 242 -0.24 18.19 14.94
C LEU A 242 -0.76 19.28 15.87
N LYS A 243 -0.67 19.09 17.19
CA LYS A 243 -1.04 20.12 18.17
C LYS A 243 -0.23 21.42 18.02
N GLN A 244 0.93 21.33 17.40
CA GLN A 244 1.83 22.45 17.22
C GLN A 244 1.69 23.08 15.83
N GLN A 245 1.73 22.25 14.78
CA GLN A 245 1.50 22.69 13.41
C GLN A 245 0.79 21.57 12.64
N GLU A 246 -0.34 21.93 12.04
CA GLU A 246 -1.12 21.01 11.22
C GLU A 246 -0.47 20.91 9.83
N MET A 247 0.05 19.73 9.50
CA MET A 247 0.70 19.45 8.22
C MET A 247 0.05 18.25 7.54
N VAL A 248 -0.08 18.30 6.22
CA VAL A 248 -0.65 17.21 5.41
C VAL A 248 0.08 15.89 5.66
N ASP A 249 1.42 15.91 5.64
CA ASP A 249 2.25 14.72 5.83
C ASP A 249 1.94 13.98 7.13
N THR A 250 1.73 14.71 8.23
CA THR A 250 1.44 14.12 9.54
C THR A 250 0.08 13.44 9.59
N PHE A 251 -0.92 13.99 8.89
CA PHE A 251 -2.22 13.34 8.75
C PHE A 251 -2.13 12.07 7.89
N LEU A 252 -1.30 12.08 6.85
CA LEU A 252 -1.07 10.89 6.02
C LEU A 252 -0.36 9.77 6.80
N TYR A 253 0.61 10.08 7.64
CA TYR A 253 1.23 9.08 8.52
C TYR A 253 0.22 8.48 9.51
N LEU A 254 -0.60 9.32 10.16
CA LEU A 254 -1.65 8.83 11.07
C LEU A 254 -2.70 7.97 10.35
N ALA A 255 -3.12 8.38 9.14
CA ALA A 255 -4.07 7.62 8.36
C ALA A 255 -3.55 6.21 7.99
N LYS A 256 -2.23 6.05 7.79
CA LYS A 256 -1.60 4.74 7.54
C LYS A 256 -1.55 3.85 8.77
N GLU A 257 -1.28 4.42 9.94
CA GLU A 257 -1.13 3.66 11.18
C GLU A 257 -2.46 3.04 11.62
N MET A 258 -3.59 3.64 11.21
CA MET A 258 -4.90 3.15 11.57
C MET A 258 -5.42 2.15 10.53
N ASN A 259 -5.34 0.86 10.85
CA ASN A 259 -6.02 -0.20 10.10
C ASN A 259 -7.57 -0.15 10.24
N ASN A 260 -8.11 0.93 10.81
CA ASN A 260 -9.54 1.18 10.92
C ASN A 260 -9.97 2.20 9.87
N ILE A 261 -10.79 1.75 8.93
CA ILE A 261 -11.25 2.52 7.76
C ILE A 261 -12.00 3.78 8.20
N SER A 262 -12.79 3.72 9.28
CA SER A 262 -13.60 4.84 9.74
C SER A 262 -12.74 6.01 10.24
N SER A 263 -11.76 5.73 11.10
CA SER A 263 -10.83 6.75 11.60
C SER A 263 -9.86 7.25 10.52
N ALA A 264 -9.43 6.36 9.61
CA ALA A 264 -8.61 6.78 8.48
C ALA A 264 -9.37 7.76 7.57
N ALA A 265 -10.67 7.54 7.35
CA ALA A 265 -11.51 8.45 6.58
C ALA A 265 -11.63 9.84 7.21
N GLU A 266 -11.63 9.96 8.55
CA GLU A 266 -11.61 11.26 9.24
C GLU A 266 -10.31 12.02 8.98
N TYR A 267 -9.15 11.35 9.12
CA TYR A 267 -7.86 11.99 8.83
C TYR A 267 -7.71 12.35 7.35
N TYR A 268 -8.18 11.52 6.42
CA TYR A 268 -8.19 11.89 5.00
C TYR A 268 -9.11 13.08 4.71
N LYS A 269 -10.21 13.26 5.46
CA LYS A 269 -11.05 14.47 5.33
C LYS A 269 -10.28 15.70 5.79
N GLU A 270 -9.52 15.62 6.88
CA GLU A 270 -8.66 16.72 7.32
C GLU A 270 -7.56 17.03 6.29
N VAL A 271 -6.96 16.01 5.68
CA VAL A 271 -6.04 16.18 4.54
C VAL A 271 -6.70 16.97 3.43
N LEU A 272 -7.93 16.60 3.02
CA LEU A 272 -8.65 17.30 1.95
C LEU A 272 -9.03 18.74 2.28
N LYS A 273 -9.16 19.11 3.57
CA LYS A 273 -9.37 20.50 3.97
C LYS A 273 -8.11 21.34 3.76
N GLN A 274 -6.93 20.75 3.95
CA GLN A 274 -5.64 21.43 3.74
C GLN A 274 -5.20 21.37 2.27
N ASP A 275 -5.05 20.15 1.74
CA ASP A 275 -4.72 19.88 0.35
C ASP A 275 -5.89 19.18 -0.32
N ASN A 276 -6.62 19.97 -1.08
CA ASN A 276 -7.79 19.53 -1.79
C ASN A 276 -7.44 18.74 -3.07
N THR A 277 -6.16 18.67 -3.45
CA THR A 277 -5.67 17.99 -4.66
C THR A 277 -5.04 16.63 -4.39
N HIS A 278 -4.94 16.24 -3.11
CA HIS A 278 -4.20 15.05 -2.71
C HIS A 278 -4.83 13.76 -3.27
N VAL A 279 -4.11 13.09 -4.17
CA VAL A 279 -4.64 11.95 -4.96
C VAL A 279 -5.08 10.80 -4.07
N GLU A 280 -4.26 10.43 -3.09
CA GLU A 280 -4.55 9.31 -2.21
C GLU A 280 -5.78 9.55 -1.34
N ALA A 281 -5.88 10.72 -0.71
CA ALA A 281 -6.99 11.04 0.18
C ALA A 281 -8.31 10.99 -0.61
N ILE A 282 -8.32 11.53 -1.83
CA ILE A 282 -9.46 11.47 -2.74
C ILE A 282 -9.79 10.03 -3.11
N ALA A 283 -8.80 9.20 -3.49
CA ALA A 283 -9.02 7.83 -3.92
C ALA A 283 -9.50 6.92 -2.77
N CYS A 284 -8.90 7.04 -1.58
CA CYS A 284 -9.31 6.32 -0.39
C CYS A 284 -10.73 6.68 0.04
N ILE A 285 -11.07 7.97 0.10
CA ILE A 285 -12.42 8.43 0.41
C ILE A 285 -13.42 7.97 -0.66
N GLY A 286 -13.07 8.12 -1.95
CA GLY A 286 -13.90 7.67 -3.07
C GLY A 286 -14.23 6.18 -3.01
N SER A 287 -13.22 5.33 -2.80
CA SER A 287 -13.42 3.88 -2.64
C SER A 287 -14.30 3.53 -1.44
N ASN A 288 -14.10 4.21 -0.31
CA ASN A 288 -14.92 3.96 0.88
C ASN A 288 -16.38 4.34 0.66
N HIS A 289 -16.66 5.48 0.00
CA HIS A 289 -18.03 5.86 -0.35
C HIS A 289 -18.67 4.91 -1.36
N PHE A 290 -17.91 4.43 -2.35
CA PHE A 290 -18.40 3.46 -3.33
C PHE A 290 -18.88 2.17 -2.66
N TYR A 291 -18.07 1.58 -1.78
CA TYR A 291 -18.43 0.36 -1.05
C TYR A 291 -19.40 0.58 0.13
N SER A 292 -19.69 1.84 0.47
CA SER A 292 -20.70 2.20 1.48
C SER A 292 -22.04 2.58 0.82
N ASP A 293 -22.30 2.05 -0.38
CA ASP A 293 -23.53 2.26 -1.16
C ASP A 293 -23.81 3.73 -1.56
N GLN A 294 -22.74 4.51 -1.75
CA GLN A 294 -22.82 5.92 -2.18
C GLN A 294 -21.97 6.16 -3.45
N PRO A 295 -22.30 5.53 -4.59
CA PRO A 295 -21.53 5.64 -5.83
C PRO A 295 -21.54 7.05 -6.44
N GLU A 296 -22.60 7.85 -6.22
CA GLU A 296 -22.69 9.23 -6.71
C GLU A 296 -21.61 10.14 -6.09
N ILE A 297 -21.38 9.97 -4.78
CA ILE A 297 -20.36 10.73 -4.04
C ILE A 297 -18.97 10.27 -4.49
N ALA A 298 -18.77 8.95 -4.61
CA ALA A 298 -17.52 8.40 -5.13
C ALA A 298 -17.20 8.92 -6.54
N LEU A 299 -18.21 8.99 -7.42
CA LEU A 299 -18.08 9.55 -8.76
C LEU A 299 -17.59 11.00 -8.73
N ARG A 300 -18.10 11.83 -7.81
CA ARG A 300 -17.63 13.22 -7.65
C ARG A 300 -16.15 13.29 -7.26
N PHE A 301 -15.70 12.41 -6.37
CA PHE A 301 -14.29 12.33 -5.97
C PHE A 301 -13.39 11.86 -7.13
N TYR A 302 -13.78 10.83 -7.88
CA TYR A 302 -13.00 10.39 -9.04
C TYR A 302 -13.01 11.39 -10.20
N ARG A 303 -14.12 12.11 -10.42
CA ARG A 303 -14.18 13.22 -11.39
C ARG A 303 -13.24 14.35 -11.01
N ARG A 304 -13.06 14.61 -9.72
CA ARG A 304 -12.07 15.57 -9.23
C ARG A 304 -10.65 15.16 -9.62
N LEU A 305 -10.27 13.89 -9.47
CA LEU A 305 -8.96 13.40 -9.93
C LEU A 305 -8.77 13.61 -11.43
N LEU A 306 -9.82 13.36 -12.22
CA LEU A 306 -9.80 13.61 -13.66
C LEU A 306 -9.60 15.10 -13.98
N GLN A 307 -10.27 16.01 -13.25
CA GLN A 307 -10.11 17.46 -13.42
C GLN A 307 -8.70 17.95 -13.07
N MET A 308 -8.01 17.27 -12.15
CA MET A 308 -6.62 17.56 -11.80
C MET A 308 -5.61 17.09 -12.87
N GLY A 309 -6.07 16.42 -13.93
CA GLY A 309 -5.22 15.93 -15.02
C GLY A 309 -4.62 14.54 -14.78
N VAL A 310 -5.11 13.79 -13.78
CA VAL A 310 -4.74 12.38 -13.62
C VAL A 310 -5.37 11.58 -14.76
N TYR A 311 -4.56 10.83 -15.51
CA TYR A 311 -4.98 10.13 -16.72
C TYR A 311 -4.41 8.71 -16.74
N ASN A 312 -5.03 7.83 -15.96
CA ASN A 312 -4.57 6.46 -15.72
C ASN A 312 -5.68 5.44 -16.04
N CYS A 313 -5.30 4.21 -16.42
CA CYS A 313 -6.21 3.08 -16.62
C CYS A 313 -7.12 2.85 -15.41
N GLN A 314 -6.55 2.76 -14.20
CA GLN A 314 -7.30 2.47 -12.97
C GLN A 314 -8.32 3.57 -12.65
N LEU A 315 -8.01 4.83 -12.95
CA LEU A 315 -8.94 5.94 -12.72
C LEU A 315 -10.16 5.83 -13.64
N PHE A 316 -9.95 5.56 -14.92
CA PHE A 316 -11.06 5.38 -15.86
C PHE A 316 -11.89 4.13 -15.58
N ASN A 317 -11.26 3.05 -15.12
CA ASN A 317 -11.94 1.85 -14.65
C ASN A 317 -12.87 2.17 -13.45
N ASN A 318 -12.34 2.87 -12.44
CA ASN A 318 -13.12 3.30 -11.28
C ASN A 318 -14.24 4.29 -11.65
N LEU A 319 -13.99 5.20 -12.59
CA LEU A 319 -15.01 6.11 -13.12
C LEU A 319 -16.13 5.34 -13.84
N GLY A 320 -15.79 4.33 -14.65
CA GLY A 320 -16.78 3.48 -15.34
C GLY A 320 -17.67 2.73 -14.37
N LEU A 321 -17.07 2.11 -13.34
CA LEU A 321 -17.83 1.46 -12.26
C LEU A 321 -18.74 2.46 -11.54
N CYS A 322 -18.19 3.60 -11.10
CA CYS A 322 -18.98 4.60 -10.38
C CYS A 322 -20.12 5.17 -11.25
N CYS A 323 -19.89 5.42 -12.54
CA CYS A 323 -20.92 5.86 -13.48
C CYS A 323 -22.04 4.81 -13.61
N PHE A 324 -21.68 3.53 -13.75
CA PHE A 324 -22.65 2.45 -13.88
C PHE A 324 -23.53 2.31 -12.64
N TYR A 325 -22.92 2.21 -11.45
CA TYR A 325 -23.66 2.06 -10.20
C TYR A 325 -24.39 3.35 -9.78
N ALA A 326 -23.95 4.52 -10.23
CA ALA A 326 -24.67 5.78 -10.10
C ALA A 326 -25.73 6.02 -11.21
N GLN A 327 -26.01 5.00 -12.04
CA GLN A 327 -27.02 5.04 -13.11
C GLN A 327 -26.76 6.07 -14.23
N GLN A 328 -25.53 6.53 -14.39
CA GLN A 328 -25.11 7.43 -15.47
C GLN A 328 -24.56 6.63 -16.66
N TYR A 329 -25.46 5.95 -17.37
CA TYR A 329 -25.11 4.98 -18.41
C TYR A 329 -24.35 5.58 -19.61
N ASP A 330 -24.59 6.85 -19.95
CA ASP A 330 -24.00 7.53 -21.12
C ASP A 330 -22.47 7.55 -21.09
N MET A 331 -21.88 7.69 -19.89
CA MET A 331 -20.43 7.85 -19.69
C MET A 331 -19.73 6.53 -19.32
N THR A 332 -20.47 5.45 -19.10
CA THR A 332 -19.94 4.19 -18.59
C THR A 332 -19.07 3.49 -19.62
N LEU A 333 -19.58 3.21 -20.82
CA LEU A 333 -18.82 2.45 -21.82
C LEU A 333 -17.61 3.24 -22.34
N THR A 334 -17.77 4.55 -22.55
CA THR A 334 -16.66 5.40 -23.02
C THR A 334 -15.51 5.50 -22.01
N SER A 335 -15.80 5.39 -20.71
CA SER A 335 -14.74 5.35 -19.69
C SER A 335 -14.03 3.99 -19.65
N PHE A 336 -14.74 2.88 -19.82
CA PHE A 336 -14.10 1.56 -19.97
C PHE A 336 -13.27 1.43 -21.25
N GLU A 337 -13.74 1.95 -22.38
CA GLU A 337 -12.97 1.99 -23.62
C GLU A 337 -11.65 2.77 -23.46
N ARG A 338 -11.71 3.90 -22.75
CA ARG A 338 -10.50 4.66 -22.38
C ARG A 338 -9.60 3.90 -21.42
N ALA A 339 -10.16 3.17 -20.46
CA ALA A 339 -9.37 2.34 -19.56
C ALA A 339 -8.60 1.26 -20.34
N LEU A 340 -9.26 0.56 -21.27
CA LEU A 340 -8.62 -0.42 -22.15
C LEU A 340 -7.53 0.21 -23.03
N ALA A 341 -7.76 1.42 -23.55
CA ALA A 341 -6.77 2.12 -24.37
C ALA A 341 -5.51 2.56 -23.59
N LEU A 342 -5.63 2.75 -22.27
CA LEU A 342 -4.55 3.20 -21.39
C LEU A 342 -3.91 2.08 -20.58
N ALA A 343 -4.43 0.85 -20.67
CA ALA A 343 -3.90 -0.28 -19.93
C ALA A 343 -2.52 -0.65 -20.48
N GLU A 344 -1.50 -0.59 -19.61
CA GLU A 344 -0.13 -0.95 -19.96
C GLU A 344 0.18 -2.43 -19.65
N ASN A 345 -0.56 -3.00 -18.69
CA ASN A 345 -0.33 -4.34 -18.16
C ASN A 345 -1.46 -5.31 -18.51
N GLU A 346 -1.13 -6.58 -18.77
CA GLU A 346 -2.12 -7.64 -19.02
C GLU A 346 -3.08 -7.82 -17.83
N GLU A 347 -2.59 -7.69 -16.59
CA GLU A 347 -3.41 -7.71 -15.38
C GLU A 347 -4.46 -6.60 -15.37
N GLU A 348 -4.08 -5.35 -15.70
CA GLU A 348 -5.01 -4.22 -15.77
C GLU A 348 -6.05 -4.43 -16.86
N THR A 349 -5.65 -4.95 -18.03
CA THR A 349 -6.62 -5.28 -19.09
C THR A 349 -7.62 -6.33 -18.62
N ALA A 350 -7.17 -7.35 -17.87
CA ALA A 350 -8.03 -8.39 -17.34
C ALA A 350 -9.04 -7.83 -16.34
N ASP A 351 -8.60 -6.94 -15.43
CA ASP A 351 -9.47 -6.29 -14.44
C ASP A 351 -10.53 -5.39 -15.12
N VAL A 352 -10.16 -4.69 -16.19
CA VAL A 352 -11.11 -3.88 -16.97
C VAL A 352 -12.14 -4.76 -17.68
N TRP A 353 -11.73 -5.86 -18.33
CA TRP A 353 -12.66 -6.81 -18.94
C TRP A 353 -13.56 -7.49 -17.91
N TYR A 354 -13.03 -7.82 -16.74
CA TYR A 354 -13.81 -8.36 -15.63
C TYR A 354 -14.89 -7.38 -15.16
N ASN A 355 -14.54 -6.10 -14.98
CA ASN A 355 -15.50 -5.06 -14.61
C ASN A 355 -16.54 -4.79 -15.71
N LEU A 356 -16.15 -4.85 -16.99
CA LEU A 356 -17.09 -4.79 -18.10
C LEU A 356 -18.05 -5.99 -18.11
N GLY A 357 -17.57 -7.17 -17.68
CA GLY A 357 -18.40 -8.35 -17.45
C GLY A 357 -19.46 -8.11 -16.38
N HIS A 358 -19.11 -7.46 -15.26
CA HIS A 358 -20.08 -7.05 -14.23
C HIS A 358 -21.14 -6.09 -14.76
N VAL A 359 -20.73 -5.10 -15.55
CA VAL A 359 -21.65 -4.19 -16.23
C VAL A 359 -22.60 -4.96 -17.15
N ALA A 360 -22.10 -5.91 -17.93
CA ALA A 360 -22.92 -6.76 -18.81
C ALA A 360 -23.91 -7.64 -18.03
N VAL A 361 -23.50 -8.21 -16.90
CA VAL A 361 -24.40 -8.95 -15.99
C VAL A 361 -25.49 -8.02 -15.45
N GLY A 362 -25.14 -6.79 -15.06
CA GLY A 362 -26.10 -5.80 -14.55
C GLY A 362 -27.10 -5.31 -15.61
N ILE A 363 -26.69 -5.26 -16.89
CA ILE A 363 -27.59 -5.01 -18.03
C ILE A 363 -28.50 -6.23 -18.28
N GLY A 364 -28.04 -7.43 -17.94
CA GLY A 364 -28.76 -8.70 -18.11
C GLY A 364 -28.32 -9.51 -19.33
N ASP A 365 -27.33 -9.03 -20.10
CA ASP A 365 -26.76 -9.78 -21.22
C ASP A 365 -25.69 -10.77 -20.73
N THR A 366 -26.15 -12.00 -20.46
CA THR A 366 -25.30 -13.09 -19.96
C THR A 366 -24.31 -13.60 -21.00
N ASN A 367 -24.54 -13.39 -22.30
CA ASN A 367 -23.64 -13.82 -23.36
C ASN A 367 -22.44 -12.87 -23.46
N LEU A 368 -22.71 -11.57 -23.44
CA LEU A 368 -21.66 -10.56 -23.37
C LEU A 368 -20.83 -10.73 -22.10
N ALA A 369 -21.47 -10.91 -20.94
CA ALA A 369 -20.76 -11.17 -19.69
C ALA A 369 -19.85 -12.41 -19.77
N HIS A 370 -20.33 -13.50 -20.37
CA HIS A 370 -19.53 -14.71 -20.56
C HIS A 370 -18.29 -14.45 -21.44
N GLN A 371 -18.43 -13.66 -22.51
CA GLN A 371 -17.29 -13.28 -23.36
C GLN A 371 -16.29 -12.40 -22.59
N CYS A 372 -16.77 -11.40 -21.86
CA CYS A 372 -15.93 -10.50 -21.06
C CYS A 372 -15.13 -11.27 -20.00
N PHE A 373 -15.76 -12.17 -19.24
CA PHE A 373 -15.05 -12.98 -18.24
C PHE A 373 -14.05 -13.94 -18.89
N ARG A 374 -14.37 -14.49 -20.08
CA ARG A 374 -13.41 -15.31 -20.83
C ARG A 374 -12.22 -14.48 -21.32
N LEU A 375 -12.43 -13.26 -21.79
CA LEU A 375 -11.35 -12.34 -22.18
C LEU A 375 -10.47 -11.96 -20.99
N ALA A 376 -11.08 -11.72 -19.81
CA ALA A 376 -10.32 -11.49 -18.59
C ALA A 376 -9.41 -12.68 -18.25
N LEU A 377 -9.89 -13.91 -18.42
CA LEU A 377 -9.08 -15.12 -18.23
C LEU A 377 -7.98 -15.30 -19.29
N VAL A 378 -8.22 -14.91 -20.54
CA VAL A 378 -7.21 -14.97 -21.61
C VAL A 378 -6.03 -14.03 -21.30
N ASN A 379 -6.32 -12.84 -20.78
CA ASN A 379 -5.28 -11.88 -20.43
C ASN A 379 -4.62 -12.21 -19.08
N ASN A 380 -5.38 -12.72 -18.11
CA ASN A 380 -4.84 -13.18 -16.83
C ASN A 380 -5.40 -14.55 -16.44
N ASN A 381 -4.62 -15.58 -16.71
CA ASN A 381 -4.95 -16.97 -16.39
C ASN A 381 -5.13 -17.23 -14.88
N ASN A 382 -4.61 -16.37 -14.01
CA ASN A 382 -4.65 -16.50 -12.55
C ASN A 382 -5.76 -15.66 -11.90
N HIS A 383 -6.71 -15.14 -12.68
CA HIS A 383 -7.75 -14.25 -12.17
C HIS A 383 -8.93 -15.05 -11.59
N ALA A 384 -8.91 -15.27 -10.27
CA ALA A 384 -9.85 -16.15 -9.56
C ALA A 384 -11.32 -15.67 -9.58
N GLU A 385 -11.55 -14.35 -9.56
CA GLU A 385 -12.90 -13.78 -9.53
C GLU A 385 -13.67 -14.03 -10.84
N ALA A 386 -13.00 -13.89 -11.99
CA ALA A 386 -13.57 -14.23 -13.29
C ALA A 386 -13.89 -15.71 -13.41
N TYR A 387 -13.06 -16.63 -12.88
CA TYR A 387 -13.41 -18.06 -12.83
C TYR A 387 -14.70 -18.29 -12.03
N ASN A 388 -14.86 -17.64 -10.89
CA ASN A 388 -16.06 -17.74 -10.06
C ASN A 388 -17.31 -17.24 -10.81
N ASN A 389 -17.25 -16.03 -11.38
CA ASN A 389 -18.40 -15.46 -12.10
C ASN A 389 -18.74 -16.24 -13.38
N LEU A 390 -17.73 -16.72 -14.09
CA LEU A 390 -17.92 -17.59 -15.24
C LEU A 390 -18.60 -18.91 -14.84
N ALA A 391 -18.21 -19.50 -13.70
CA ALA A 391 -18.85 -20.70 -13.17
C ALA A 391 -20.31 -20.47 -12.79
N VAL A 392 -20.64 -19.31 -12.21
CA VAL A 392 -22.03 -18.93 -11.91
C VAL A 392 -22.86 -18.82 -13.20
N LEU A 393 -22.30 -18.23 -14.27
CA LEU A 393 -22.97 -18.16 -15.57
C LEU A 393 -23.15 -19.54 -16.21
N GLU A 394 -22.14 -20.41 -16.13
CA GLU A 394 -22.23 -21.78 -16.66
C GLU A 394 -23.22 -22.65 -15.87
N MET A 395 -23.28 -22.48 -14.55
CA MET A 395 -24.30 -23.11 -13.72
C MET A 395 -25.71 -22.65 -14.12
N ARG A 396 -25.88 -21.35 -14.44
CA ARG A 396 -27.15 -20.80 -14.93
C ARG A 396 -27.55 -21.35 -16.30
N LYS A 397 -26.57 -21.69 -17.16
CA LYS A 397 -26.80 -22.39 -18.44
C LYS A 397 -27.09 -23.90 -18.26
N GLY A 398 -26.81 -24.46 -17.09
CA GLY A 398 -27.00 -25.88 -16.77
C GLY A 398 -25.73 -26.74 -16.91
N HIS A 399 -24.57 -26.17 -17.23
CA HIS A 399 -23.31 -26.90 -17.37
C HIS A 399 -22.63 -27.10 -16.00
N VAL A 400 -23.19 -27.99 -15.18
CA VAL A 400 -22.78 -28.21 -13.78
C VAL A 400 -21.32 -28.67 -13.65
N GLU A 401 -20.85 -29.54 -14.53
CA GLU A 401 -19.50 -30.10 -14.48
C GLU A 401 -18.42 -29.06 -14.77
N GLN A 402 -18.67 -28.18 -15.75
CA GLN A 402 -17.79 -27.07 -16.10
C GLN A 402 -17.73 -26.06 -14.96
N ALA A 403 -18.89 -25.69 -14.40
CA ALA A 403 -18.96 -24.81 -13.23
C ALA A 403 -18.16 -25.36 -12.05
N ARG A 404 -18.25 -26.68 -11.78
CA ARG A 404 -17.49 -27.33 -10.71
C ARG A 404 -15.97 -27.22 -10.94
N ALA A 405 -15.49 -27.46 -12.15
CA ALA A 405 -14.07 -27.35 -12.48
C ALA A 405 -13.55 -25.91 -12.30
N LEU A 406 -14.30 -24.92 -12.79
CA LEU A 406 -13.96 -23.50 -12.67
C LEU A 406 -13.95 -23.00 -11.21
N LEU A 407 -14.87 -23.49 -10.38
CA LEU A 407 -14.88 -23.14 -8.95
C LEU A 407 -13.72 -23.78 -8.20
N GLN A 408 -13.33 -25.01 -8.57
CA GLN A 408 -12.15 -25.65 -8.01
C GLN A 408 -10.88 -24.86 -8.36
N THR A 409 -10.71 -24.44 -9.62
CA THR A 409 -9.57 -23.60 -10.01
C THR A 409 -9.58 -22.26 -9.27
N ALA A 410 -10.73 -21.57 -9.18
CA ALA A 410 -10.87 -20.33 -8.40
C ALA A 410 -10.48 -20.51 -6.93
N SER A 411 -10.98 -21.57 -6.28
CA SER A 411 -10.68 -21.88 -4.87
C SER A 411 -9.21 -22.23 -4.62
N SER A 412 -8.51 -22.76 -5.63
CA SER A 412 -7.09 -23.09 -5.57
C SER A 412 -6.19 -21.87 -5.76
N LEU A 413 -6.59 -20.94 -6.63
CA LEU A 413 -5.88 -19.69 -6.90
C LEU A 413 -6.04 -18.69 -5.74
N ALA A 414 -7.25 -18.60 -5.20
CA ALA A 414 -7.60 -17.67 -4.14
C ALA A 414 -8.33 -18.38 -2.97
N PRO A 415 -7.58 -19.04 -2.07
CA PRO A 415 -8.16 -19.74 -0.92
C PRO A 415 -8.87 -18.82 0.09
N HIS A 416 -8.52 -17.53 0.09
CA HIS A 416 -9.07 -16.50 0.98
C HIS A 416 -10.44 -15.97 0.55
N MET A 417 -10.83 -16.15 -0.72
CA MET A 417 -12.13 -15.73 -1.23
C MET A 417 -13.20 -16.71 -0.76
N TYR A 418 -14.32 -16.22 -0.22
CA TYR A 418 -15.36 -17.07 0.34
C TYR A 418 -16.35 -17.56 -0.74
N GLU A 419 -16.51 -16.80 -1.82
CA GLU A 419 -17.47 -16.98 -2.90
C GLU A 419 -17.24 -18.30 -3.66
N PRO A 420 -16.01 -18.65 -4.09
CA PRO A 420 -15.80 -19.91 -4.80
C PRO A 420 -16.09 -21.13 -3.92
N HIS A 421 -15.71 -21.07 -2.63
CA HIS A 421 -15.95 -22.17 -1.69
C HIS A 421 -17.45 -22.33 -1.41
N PHE A 422 -18.18 -21.22 -1.23
CA PHE A 422 -19.62 -21.24 -1.02
C PHE A 422 -20.38 -21.75 -2.26
N ASN A 423 -20.03 -21.24 -3.45
CA ASN A 423 -20.62 -21.68 -4.71
C ASN A 423 -20.32 -23.17 -4.98
N PHE A 424 -19.12 -23.63 -4.66
CA PHE A 424 -18.78 -25.05 -4.79
C PHE A 424 -19.55 -25.92 -3.79
N ALA A 425 -19.73 -25.46 -2.55
CA ALA A 425 -20.49 -26.17 -1.54
C ALA A 425 -21.97 -26.30 -1.94
N THR A 426 -22.60 -25.21 -2.38
CA THR A 426 -24.00 -25.21 -2.82
C THR A 426 -24.24 -26.09 -4.05
N ILE A 427 -23.31 -26.13 -5.00
CA ILE A 427 -23.41 -27.04 -6.16
C ILE A 427 -23.23 -28.49 -5.73
N SER A 428 -22.27 -28.78 -4.84
CA SER A 428 -22.02 -30.14 -4.36
C SER A 428 -23.20 -30.68 -3.55
N ASP A 429 -23.83 -29.83 -2.73
CA ASP A 429 -25.04 -30.14 -1.98
C ASP A 429 -26.21 -30.50 -2.91
N LYS A 430 -26.43 -29.70 -3.97
CA LYS A 430 -27.45 -29.98 -5.00
C LYS A 430 -27.26 -31.31 -5.73
N ILE A 431 -26.02 -31.77 -5.88
CA ILE A 431 -25.67 -33.06 -6.50
C ILE A 431 -25.80 -34.22 -5.48
N GLY A 432 -25.81 -33.92 -4.18
CA GLY A 432 -25.83 -34.90 -3.08
C GLY A 432 -24.45 -35.30 -2.55
N ASP A 433 -23.37 -34.65 -2.98
CA ASP A 433 -22.02 -34.89 -2.44
C ASP A 433 -21.81 -34.08 -1.14
N LEU A 434 -22.43 -34.58 -0.07
CA LEU A 434 -22.46 -33.92 1.25
C LEU A 434 -21.06 -33.75 1.86
N GLN A 435 -20.16 -34.71 1.63
CA GLN A 435 -18.80 -34.66 2.18
C GLN A 435 -17.99 -33.50 1.59
N ARG A 436 -17.99 -33.37 0.26
CA ARG A 436 -17.29 -32.25 -0.40
C ARG A 436 -17.95 -30.91 -0.08
N SER A 437 -19.29 -30.90 0.00
CA SER A 437 -20.04 -29.72 0.40
C SER A 437 -19.61 -29.21 1.77
N TYR A 438 -19.51 -30.10 2.77
CA TYR A 438 -19.11 -29.72 4.12
C TYR A 438 -17.68 -29.18 4.21
N ILE A 439 -16.74 -29.81 3.52
CA ILE A 439 -15.33 -29.36 3.50
C ILE A 439 -15.23 -27.95 2.89
N ALA A 440 -15.95 -27.70 1.80
CA ALA A 440 -15.94 -26.40 1.15
C ALA A 440 -16.66 -25.33 1.97
N ALA A 441 -17.81 -25.65 2.57
CA ALA A 441 -18.52 -24.75 3.47
C ALA A 441 -17.65 -24.36 4.69
N LYS A 442 -16.86 -25.30 5.23
CA LYS A 442 -15.89 -25.00 6.30
C LYS A 442 -14.76 -24.07 5.86
N LYS A 443 -14.28 -24.18 4.61
CA LYS A 443 -13.32 -23.22 4.05
C LYS A 443 -13.95 -21.85 3.83
N SER A 444 -15.21 -21.80 3.39
CA SER A 444 -15.98 -20.56 3.27
C SER A 444 -16.14 -19.86 4.62
N GLU A 445 -16.48 -20.60 5.70
CA GLU A 445 -16.57 -20.06 7.07
C GLU A 445 -15.22 -19.53 7.57
N ALA A 446 -14.12 -20.20 7.22
CA ALA A 446 -12.79 -19.72 7.57
C ALA A 446 -12.41 -18.42 6.82
N ALA A 447 -12.91 -18.23 5.60
CA ALA A 447 -12.69 -17.03 4.79
C ALA A 447 -13.59 -15.86 5.22
N PHE A 448 -14.88 -16.12 5.47
CA PHE A 448 -15.85 -15.14 5.96
C PHE A 448 -16.74 -15.77 7.06
N PRO A 449 -16.39 -15.57 8.36
CA PRO A 449 -17.06 -16.25 9.46
C PRO A 449 -18.50 -15.76 9.69
N ASP A 450 -18.78 -14.49 9.41
CA ASP A 450 -20.10 -13.89 9.63
C ASP A 450 -21.08 -14.14 8.46
N HIS A 451 -20.73 -15.01 7.50
CA HIS A 451 -21.60 -15.32 6.37
C HIS A 451 -22.81 -16.16 6.79
N VAL A 452 -24.00 -15.57 6.72
CA VAL A 452 -25.26 -16.18 7.15
C VAL A 452 -25.58 -17.45 6.35
N ASP A 453 -25.46 -17.42 5.03
CA ASP A 453 -25.82 -18.58 4.19
C ASP A 453 -24.86 -19.75 4.38
N THR A 454 -23.56 -19.49 4.63
CA THR A 454 -22.60 -20.55 4.95
C THR A 454 -22.96 -21.20 6.30
N GLN A 455 -23.35 -20.42 7.30
CA GLN A 455 -23.78 -20.97 8.60
C GLN A 455 -25.05 -21.83 8.45
N HIS A 456 -26.02 -21.38 7.65
CA HIS A 456 -27.20 -22.18 7.33
C HIS A 456 -26.84 -23.48 6.61
N LEU A 457 -25.97 -23.44 5.60
CA LEU A 457 -25.54 -24.64 4.89
C LEU A 457 -24.81 -25.62 5.82
N ILE A 458 -23.92 -25.13 6.69
CA ILE A 458 -23.21 -25.97 7.66
C ILE A 458 -24.17 -26.62 8.65
N THR A 459 -25.18 -25.91 9.13
CA THR A 459 -26.17 -26.49 10.06
C THR A 459 -27.03 -27.56 9.39
N GLN A 460 -27.45 -27.34 8.14
CA GLN A 460 -28.16 -28.36 7.33
C GLN A 460 -27.31 -29.61 7.12
N LEU A 461 -26.06 -29.47 6.69
CA LEU A 461 -25.15 -30.60 6.47
C LEU A 461 -24.88 -31.39 7.77
N LYS A 462 -24.74 -30.70 8.91
CA LYS A 462 -24.60 -31.35 10.23
C LYS A 462 -25.85 -32.15 10.61
N GLN A 463 -27.05 -31.65 10.30
CA GLN A 463 -28.28 -32.40 10.51
C GLN A 463 -28.34 -33.65 9.63
N HIS A 464 -27.94 -33.56 8.37
CA HIS A 464 -27.86 -34.71 7.48
C HIS A 464 -26.86 -35.77 7.98
N PHE A 465 -25.70 -35.37 8.50
CA PHE A 465 -24.73 -36.30 9.07
C PHE A 465 -25.16 -36.91 10.41
N ALA A 466 -26.09 -36.27 11.13
CA ALA A 466 -26.66 -36.84 12.35
C ALA A 466 -27.82 -37.80 12.09
N MET A 467 -28.45 -37.72 10.91
CA MET A 467 -29.56 -38.60 10.49
C MET A 467 -29.08 -39.84 9.73
N LEU A 468 -27.86 -39.84 9.20
CA LEU A 468 -27.16 -40.99 8.62
C LEU A 468 -26.40 -41.75 9.71
#